data_AF-A0AAV5ZCK2-F1
#
_entry.id   AF-A0AAV5ZCK2-F1
#
_cell.length_a   1.000
_cell.length_b   1.000
_cell.length_c   1.000
_cell.angle_alpha   90.00
_cell.angle_beta   90.00
_cell.angle_gamma   90.00
#
_symmetry.space_group_name_H-M   'P 1'
#
loop_
_entity.id
_entity.type
_entity.pdbx_description
1 polymer ?
#
loop_
_entity_poly.entity_id
_entity_poly.type
_entity_poly.pdbx_seq_one_letter_code
_entity_poly.pdbx_strand_id
1 'polypeptide(L)'
;MPSRSRCVLVFARTPSREARAKEMPAACALFACARARILAAAAASGGDVVVAAPGPPGPPPPGTVGLSQRGRTFAERLANALADARRLGYEAIVVVPGDVPGLQARHLRAAFARLRACPAVLGPSPDGGVYLLG
;
A
#
# COMPACT_ATOMS: atom_id res chain seq x y z
N MET A 1 11.98 22.00 11.09
CA MET A 1 12.47 20.91 10.21
C MET A 1 11.55 20.82 9.02
N PRO A 2 12.03 20.78 7.77
CA PRO A 2 11.13 20.58 6.64
C PRO A 2 10.41 19.25 6.84
N SER A 3 9.08 19.24 6.75
CA SER A 3 8.31 18.01 6.90
C SER A 3 8.69 17.07 5.76
N ARG A 4 9.40 16.00 6.06
CA ARG A 4 9.68 14.92 5.12
C ARG A 4 8.37 14.44 4.50
N SER A 5 8.22 14.53 3.18
CA SER A 5 7.03 14.04 2.47
C SER A 5 6.85 12.56 2.76
N ARG A 6 5.65 12.17 3.18
CA ARG A 6 5.32 10.80 3.59
C ARG A 6 4.17 10.24 2.77
N CYS A 7 4.20 8.95 2.47
CA CYS A 7 3.11 8.29 1.77
C CYS A 7 2.80 6.91 2.31
N VAL A 8 1.57 6.50 2.07
CA VAL A 8 1.12 5.12 2.21
C VAL A 8 1.11 4.51 0.82
N LEU A 9 1.96 3.51 0.60
CA LEU A 9 2.05 2.75 -0.64
C LEU A 9 1.12 1.54 -0.55
N VAL A 10 -0.06 1.64 -1.14
CA VAL A 10 -0.99 0.51 -1.30
C VAL A 10 -0.49 -0.36 -2.43
N PHE A 11 0.22 -1.44 -2.08
CA PHE A 11 0.80 -2.40 -3.02
C PHE A 11 -0.17 -3.57 -3.21
N ALA A 12 -0.97 -3.51 -4.26
CA ALA A 12 -2.09 -4.43 -4.43
C ALA A 12 -2.44 -4.70 -5.89
N ARG A 13 -3.04 -5.86 -6.17
CA ARG A 13 -3.70 -6.09 -7.46
C ARG A 13 -4.97 -5.24 -7.57
N THR A 14 -5.51 -5.10 -8.78
CA THR A 14 -6.88 -4.60 -8.95
C THR A 14 -7.87 -5.58 -8.29
N PRO A 15 -9.05 -5.13 -7.82
CA PRO A 15 -10.03 -6.01 -7.18
C PRO A 15 -10.39 -7.26 -8.00
N SER A 16 -10.55 -7.11 -9.32
CA SER A 16 -10.82 -8.22 -10.23
C SER A 16 -9.66 -9.23 -10.34
N ARG A 17 -8.42 -8.73 -10.36
CA ARG A 17 -7.22 -9.58 -10.38
C ARG A 17 -6.98 -10.26 -9.04
N GLU A 18 -7.33 -9.61 -7.94
CA GLU A 18 -7.25 -10.19 -6.59
C GLU A 18 -8.29 -11.30 -6.42
N ALA A 19 -9.53 -11.05 -6.81
CA ALA A 19 -10.60 -12.04 -6.86
C ALA A 19 -10.19 -13.31 -7.63
N ARG A 20 -9.60 -13.12 -8.82
CA ARG A 20 -9.10 -14.25 -9.63
C ARG A 20 -7.91 -14.96 -8.99
N ALA A 21 -6.97 -14.23 -8.41
CA ALA A 21 -5.78 -14.81 -7.78
C ALA A 21 -6.11 -15.60 -6.50
N LYS A 22 -7.23 -15.28 -5.84
CA LYS A 22 -7.75 -15.99 -4.68
C LYS A 22 -8.81 -17.04 -5.03
N GLU A 23 -8.98 -17.36 -6.32
CA GLU A 23 -9.96 -18.34 -6.81
C GLU A 23 -11.42 -18.02 -6.39
N MET A 24 -11.72 -16.73 -6.21
CA MET A 24 -13.02 -16.19 -5.82
C MET A 24 -13.51 -15.15 -6.83
N PRO A 25 -13.78 -15.50 -8.10
CA PRO A 25 -14.09 -14.53 -9.16
C PRO A 25 -15.34 -13.68 -8.88
N ALA A 26 -16.34 -14.21 -8.17
CA ALA A 26 -17.54 -13.47 -7.76
C ALA A 26 -17.27 -12.44 -6.66
N ALA A 27 -16.11 -12.48 -5.98
CA ALA A 27 -15.78 -11.60 -4.86
C ALA A 27 -15.13 -10.28 -5.27
N CYS A 28 -15.16 -9.90 -6.56
CA CYS A 28 -14.61 -8.62 -7.04
C CYS A 28 -15.14 -7.42 -6.23
N ALA A 29 -16.45 -7.39 -5.94
CA ALA A 29 -17.07 -6.35 -5.13
C ALA A 29 -16.55 -6.33 -3.68
N LEU A 30 -16.28 -7.50 -3.09
CA LEU A 30 -15.71 -7.61 -1.75
C LEU A 30 -14.30 -7.00 -1.70
N PHE A 31 -13.43 -7.36 -2.66
CA PHE A 31 -12.08 -6.79 -2.73
C PHE A 31 -12.09 -5.29 -3.08
N ALA A 32 -13.07 -4.82 -3.84
CA ALA A 32 -13.26 -3.40 -4.09
C ALA A 32 -13.64 -2.65 -2.80
N CYS A 33 -14.55 -3.22 -1.99
CA CYS A 33 -14.93 -2.68 -0.69
C CYS A 33 -13.74 -2.67 0.28
N ALA A 34 -13.00 -3.78 0.39
CA ALA A 34 -11.81 -3.87 1.24
C ALA A 34 -10.77 -2.82 0.85
N ARG A 35 -10.48 -2.69 -0.45
CA ARG A 35 -9.54 -1.68 -0.96
C ARG A 35 -10.01 -0.26 -0.70
N ALA A 36 -11.30 0.04 -0.83
CA ALA A 36 -11.85 1.35 -0.49
C ALA A 36 -11.61 1.70 0.99
N ARG A 37 -11.76 0.73 1.91
CA ARG A 37 -11.47 0.93 3.34
C ARG A 37 -9.98 1.21 3.59
N ILE A 38 -9.08 0.50 2.89
CA ILE A 38 -7.64 0.76 2.96
C ILE A 38 -7.32 2.18 2.48
N LEU A 39 -7.85 2.58 1.32
CA LEU A 39 -7.61 3.91 0.76
C LEU A 39 -8.13 5.02 1.69
N ALA A 40 -9.31 4.84 2.29
CA ALA A 40 -9.85 5.77 3.27
C ALA A 40 -8.96 5.85 4.53
N ALA A 41 -8.49 4.70 5.05
CA ALA A 41 -7.56 4.67 6.18
C ALA A 41 -6.22 5.34 5.85
N ALA A 42 -5.71 5.15 4.63
CA ALA A 42 -4.49 5.75 4.12
C ALA A 42 -4.62 7.28 4.02
N ALA A 43 -5.70 7.78 3.41
CA ALA A 43 -5.97 9.21 3.32
C ALA A 43 -6.09 9.86 4.71
N ALA A 44 -6.77 9.20 5.65
CA ALA A 44 -6.91 9.68 7.03
C ALA A 44 -5.63 9.57 7.89
N SER A 45 -4.53 9.03 7.34
CA SER A 45 -3.24 8.94 8.05
C SER A 45 -2.43 10.25 8.00
N GLY A 46 -2.80 11.18 7.11
CA GLY A 46 -2.13 12.47 6.93
C GLY A 46 -0.87 12.38 6.07
N GLY A 47 -0.74 11.36 5.22
CA GLY A 47 0.25 11.24 4.16
C GLY A 47 -0.42 11.03 2.81
N ASP A 48 0.35 11.19 1.74
CA ASP A 48 -0.16 10.94 0.40
C ASP A 48 -0.47 9.46 0.20
N VAL A 49 -1.39 9.16 -0.71
CA VAL A 49 -1.76 7.79 -1.04
C VAL A 49 -1.21 7.44 -2.42
N VAL A 50 -0.32 6.46 -2.45
CA VAL A 50 0.27 5.91 -3.67
C VAL A 50 -0.25 4.50 -3.88
N VAL A 51 -0.66 4.18 -5.09
CA VAL A 51 -1.28 2.90 -5.43
C VAL A 51 -0.44 2.20 -6.48
N ALA A 52 0.23 1.12 -6.10
CA ALA A 52 1.04 0.31 -7.01
C ALA A 52 0.30 -0.96 -7.43
N ALA A 53 -0.04 -1.09 -8.73
CA ALA A 53 -0.76 -2.23 -9.28
C ALA A 53 -0.02 -2.92 -10.45
N PRO A 54 -0.23 -4.23 -10.70
CA PRO A 54 0.39 -4.91 -11.84
C PRO A 54 -0.22 -4.51 -13.19
N GLY A 55 0.64 -4.39 -14.21
CA GLY A 55 0.25 -3.99 -15.57
C GLY A 55 0.36 -2.47 -15.79
N PRO A 56 -0.03 -1.98 -16.98
CA PRO A 56 -0.08 -0.54 -17.22
C PRO A 56 -1.02 0.12 -16.21
N PRO A 57 -0.67 1.31 -15.69
CA PRO A 57 -1.51 1.96 -14.71
C PRO A 57 -2.76 2.44 -15.44
N GLY A 58 -3.92 1.87 -15.10
CA GLY A 58 -5.19 2.56 -15.34
C GLY A 58 -5.24 3.85 -14.52
N PRO A 59 -6.25 4.72 -14.75
CA PRO A 59 -6.38 5.93 -13.95
C PRO A 59 -6.41 5.56 -12.46
N PRO A 60 -5.54 6.16 -11.63
CA PRO A 60 -5.54 5.87 -10.21
C PRO A 60 -6.85 6.36 -9.58
N PRO A 61 -7.24 5.81 -8.42
CA PRO A 61 -8.35 6.36 -7.65
C PRO A 61 -8.19 7.88 -7.42
N PRO A 62 -9.28 8.65 -7.36
CA PRO A 62 -9.22 10.10 -7.12
C PRO A 62 -8.41 10.43 -5.87
N GLY A 63 -7.58 11.49 -5.96
CA GLY A 63 -6.72 11.92 -4.85
C GLY A 63 -5.54 10.99 -4.55
N THR A 64 -5.20 10.07 -5.46
CA THR A 64 -4.07 9.15 -5.30
C THR A 64 -3.11 9.21 -6.48
N VAL A 65 -1.86 8.79 -6.26
CA VAL A 65 -0.83 8.66 -7.29
C VAL A 65 -0.73 7.19 -7.74
N GLY A 66 -0.76 6.93 -9.03
CA GLY A 66 -0.65 5.59 -9.60
C GLY A 66 0.79 5.19 -9.93
N LEU A 67 1.18 3.97 -9.56
CA LEU A 67 2.44 3.34 -9.95
C LEU A 67 2.18 1.95 -10.57
N SER A 68 3.07 1.54 -11.47
CA SER A 68 3.08 0.18 -12.01
C SER A 68 4.03 -0.70 -11.22
N GLN A 69 3.59 -1.90 -10.85
CA GLN A 69 4.50 -2.90 -10.28
C GLN A 69 5.42 -3.48 -11.37
N ARG A 70 6.74 -3.33 -11.21
CA ARG A 70 7.76 -3.77 -12.18
C ARG A 70 8.65 -4.84 -11.57
N GLY A 71 8.84 -5.98 -12.25
CA GLY A 71 9.67 -7.08 -11.76
C GLY A 71 9.01 -8.45 -11.95
N ARG A 72 9.83 -9.50 -11.97
CA ARG A 72 9.42 -10.90 -12.15
C ARG A 72 8.95 -11.50 -10.84
N THR A 73 9.68 -11.26 -9.75
CA THR A 73 9.35 -11.78 -8.42
C THR A 73 8.54 -10.78 -7.58
N PHE A 74 7.91 -11.25 -6.50
CA PHE A 74 7.24 -10.35 -5.55
C PHE A 74 8.24 -9.35 -4.94
N ALA A 75 9.41 -9.83 -4.52
CA ALA A 75 10.46 -9.01 -3.92
C ALA A 75 10.94 -7.92 -4.88
N GLU A 76 11.20 -8.26 -6.15
CA GLU A 76 11.56 -7.27 -7.18
C GLU A 76 10.48 -6.22 -7.38
N ARG A 77 9.20 -6.64 -7.46
CA ARG A 77 8.08 -5.70 -7.63
C ARG A 77 7.93 -4.75 -6.45
N LEU A 78 8.07 -5.26 -5.24
CA LEU A 78 8.00 -4.46 -4.02
C LEU A 78 9.17 -3.47 -3.93
N ALA A 79 10.40 -3.95 -4.17
CA ALA A 79 11.60 -3.10 -4.16
C ALA A 79 11.52 -1.99 -5.22
N ASN A 80 11.05 -2.30 -6.42
CA ASN A 80 10.84 -1.32 -7.48
C ASN A 80 9.77 -0.29 -7.12
N ALA A 81 8.65 -0.71 -6.53
CA ALA A 81 7.59 0.20 -6.11
C ALA A 81 8.05 1.15 -4.98
N LEU A 82 8.86 0.66 -4.05
CA LEU A 82 9.53 1.48 -3.04
C LEU A 82 10.48 2.50 -3.69
N ALA A 83 11.32 2.07 -4.64
CA ALA A 83 12.22 2.95 -5.37
C ALA A 83 11.47 4.01 -6.20
N ASP A 84 10.33 3.63 -6.80
CA ASP A 84 9.45 4.55 -7.53
C ASP A 84 8.86 5.60 -6.58
N ALA A 85 8.34 5.20 -5.42
CA ALA A 85 7.85 6.13 -4.40
C ALA A 85 8.97 7.06 -3.87
N ARG A 86 10.19 6.54 -3.69
CA ARG A 86 11.37 7.36 -3.32
C ARG A 86 11.69 8.41 -4.39
N ARG A 87 11.62 8.05 -5.67
CA ARG A 87 11.81 8.99 -6.80
C ARG A 87 10.74 10.09 -6.86
N LEU A 88 9.55 9.84 -6.34
CA LEU A 88 8.51 10.86 -6.17
C LEU A 88 8.80 11.83 -5.00
N GLY A 89 9.90 11.64 -4.25
CA GLY A 89 10.30 12.50 -3.15
C GLY A 89 9.82 12.05 -1.77
N TYR A 90 9.21 10.86 -1.65
CA TYR A 90 8.75 10.35 -0.36
C TYR A 90 9.91 9.79 0.47
N GLU A 91 10.02 10.27 1.71
CA GLU A 91 11.07 9.84 2.63
C GLU A 91 10.60 8.83 3.69
N ALA A 92 9.34 8.93 4.11
CA ALA A 92 8.71 7.94 4.98
C ALA A 92 7.61 7.23 4.18
N ILE A 93 7.80 5.94 3.93
CA ILE A 93 6.93 5.15 3.08
C ILE A 93 6.42 3.98 3.90
N VAL A 94 5.10 3.89 4.07
CA VAL A 94 4.46 2.72 4.71
C VAL A 94 3.72 1.93 3.64
N VAL A 95 4.17 0.71 3.39
CA VAL A 95 3.57 -0.23 2.44
C VAL A 95 2.52 -1.09 3.13
N VAL A 96 1.36 -1.21 2.50
CA VAL A 96 0.26 -2.08 2.94
C VAL A 96 -0.41 -2.78 1.76
N PRO A 97 -1.00 -3.97 1.95
CA PRO A 97 -1.79 -4.63 0.93
C PRO A 97 -3.18 -3.97 0.78
N GLY A 98 -3.90 -4.36 -0.26
CA GLY A 98 -5.21 -3.79 -0.60
C GLY A 98 -6.40 -4.50 0.04
N ASP A 99 -6.17 -5.53 0.84
CA ASP A 99 -7.19 -6.51 1.24
C ASP A 99 -7.20 -6.82 2.76
N VAL A 100 -6.67 -5.91 3.58
CA VAL A 100 -6.70 -5.99 5.04
C VAL A 100 -7.70 -4.96 5.59
N PRO A 101 -9.02 -5.16 5.44
CA PRO A 101 -10.05 -4.14 5.74
C PRO A 101 -10.10 -3.68 7.21
N GLY A 102 -9.44 -4.43 8.11
CA GLY A 102 -9.25 -4.06 9.52
C GLY A 102 -8.11 -3.04 9.76
N LEU A 103 -7.31 -2.70 8.73
CA LEU A 103 -6.31 -1.64 8.82
C LEU A 103 -7.00 -0.29 9.03
N GLN A 104 -6.48 0.48 9.98
CA GLN A 104 -7.04 1.78 10.35
C GLN A 104 -5.95 2.84 10.34
N ALA A 105 -6.35 4.11 10.17
CA ALA A 105 -5.42 5.23 10.11
C ALA A 105 -4.49 5.32 11.33
N ARG A 106 -4.95 4.88 12.52
CA ARG A 106 -4.09 4.80 13.72
C ARG A 106 -2.89 3.86 13.56
N HIS A 107 -3.04 2.75 12.82
CA HIS A 107 -1.96 1.79 12.58
C HIS A 107 -0.88 2.44 11.70
N LEU A 108 -1.31 3.17 10.68
CA LEU A 108 -0.43 3.90 9.76
C LEU A 108 0.28 5.06 10.45
N ARG A 109 -0.44 5.85 11.27
CA ARG A 109 0.16 6.93 12.07
C ARG A 109 1.19 6.39 13.06
N ALA A 110 0.92 5.25 13.70
CA ALA A 110 1.87 4.59 14.59
C ALA A 110 3.13 4.11 13.84
N ALA A 111 2.97 3.55 12.64
CA ALA A 111 4.10 3.16 11.79
C ALA A 111 4.97 4.37 11.42
N PHE A 112 4.37 5.45 10.91
CA PHE A 112 5.11 6.70 10.64
C PHE A 112 5.81 7.27 11.87
N ALA A 113 5.18 7.18 13.04
CA ALA A 113 5.79 7.65 14.29
C ALA A 113 7.04 6.85 14.64
N ARG A 114 6.99 5.51 14.51
CA ARG A 114 8.12 4.61 14.76
C ARG A 114 9.25 4.78 13.75
N LEU A 115 8.94 5.09 12.49
CA LEU A 115 9.96 5.34 11.47
C LEU A 115 10.84 6.56 11.72
N ARG A 116 10.45 7.44 12.66
CA ARG A 116 11.33 8.52 13.11
C ARG A 116 12.47 8.04 14.02
N ALA A 117 12.33 6.86 14.63
CA ALA A 117 13.25 6.33 15.62
C ALA A 117 13.88 4.99 15.23
N CYS A 118 13.35 4.31 14.21
CA CYS A 118 13.82 2.99 13.78
C CYS A 118 14.02 2.97 12.26
N PRO A 119 14.98 2.16 11.76
CA PRO A 119 15.25 2.05 10.33
C PRO A 119 14.15 1.34 9.54
N ALA A 120 13.31 0.54 10.22
CA ALA A 120 12.18 -0.15 9.63
C ALA A 120 11.09 -0.46 10.66
N VAL A 121 9.85 -0.67 10.19
CA VAL A 121 8.69 -1.10 10.97
C VAL A 121 8.03 -2.29 10.27
N LEU A 122 7.70 -3.34 11.04
CA LEU A 122 6.97 -4.50 10.55
C LEU A 122 5.65 -4.66 11.32
N GLY A 123 4.57 -4.86 10.58
CA GLY A 123 3.28 -5.30 11.10
C GLY A 123 3.08 -6.79 10.80
N PRO A 124 3.31 -7.69 11.77
CA PRO A 124 3.15 -9.12 11.56
C PRO A 124 1.68 -9.48 11.33
N SER A 125 1.45 -10.45 10.48
CA SER A 125 0.14 -11.04 10.21
C SER A 125 0.00 -12.37 10.95
N PRO A 126 -1.21 -12.77 11.40
CA PRO A 126 -1.43 -14.04 12.11
C PRO A 126 -1.02 -15.30 11.33
N ASP A 127 -0.97 -15.22 10.01
CA ASP A 127 -0.55 -16.29 9.10
C ASP A 127 0.97 -16.43 8.96
N GLY A 128 1.76 -15.68 9.75
CA GLY A 128 3.22 -15.65 9.67
C GLY A 128 3.78 -14.69 8.61
N GLY A 129 2.91 -13.98 7.89
CA GLY A 129 3.29 -12.94 6.95
C GLY A 129 3.51 -11.56 7.58
N VAL A 130 3.59 -10.54 6.72
CA VAL A 130 3.69 -9.12 7.11
C VAL A 130 2.66 -8.33 6.32
N TYR A 131 1.73 -7.67 7.03
CA TYR A 131 0.71 -6.82 6.40
C TYR A 131 1.13 -5.35 6.31
N LEU A 132 2.19 -4.94 7.01
CA LEU A 132 2.70 -3.58 6.99
C LEU A 132 4.22 -3.58 7.01
N LEU A 133 4.81 -2.85 6.06
CA LEU A 133 6.25 -2.58 6.00
C LEU A 133 6.45 -1.07 6.01
N GLY A 134 7.27 -0.54 6.91
CA GLY A 134 7.63 0.88 6.97
C GLY A 134 9.13 1.06 6.95
#